data_AF-X0T515-F1
#
_entry.id   AF-X0T515-F1
#
_cell.length_a   1.000
_cell.length_b   1.000
_cell.length_c   1.000
_cell.angle_alpha   90.00
_cell.angle_beta   90.00
_cell.angle_gamma   90.00
#
_symmetry.space_group_name_H-M   'P 1'
#
loop_
_entity.id
_entity.type
_entity.pdbx_description
1 polymer ?
#
loop_
_entity_poly.entity_id
_entity_poly.type
_entity_poly.pdbx_seq_one_letter_code
_entity_poly.pdbx_strand_id
1 'polypeptide(L)'
;KIPYEAIVPLKEECDNLLVPVCCSASHIAMTSIRMEPVWMILGESAGVAASMAITLDTPVQDVPYDALETKLLALGQKLERPSPRAGKKHE
;
A
#
# COMPACT_ATOMS: atom_id res chain seq x y z
N LYS A 1 -7.32 5.84 1.21
CA LYS A 1 -6.58 4.62 1.58
C LYS A 1 -6.64 3.68 0.41
N ILE A 2 -5.50 3.16 -0.04
CA ILE A 2 -5.42 2.10 -1.04
C ILE A 2 -5.02 0.85 -0.24
N PRO A 3 -5.78 -0.25 -0.33
CA PRO A 3 -5.45 -1.49 0.39
C PRO A 3 -4.17 -2.12 -0.17
N TYR A 4 -3.43 -2.83 0.66
CA TYR A 4 -2.20 -3.52 0.23
C TYR A 4 -2.53 -4.63 -0.78
N GLU A 5 -3.68 -5.25 -0.60
CA GLU A 5 -4.29 -6.26 -1.45
C GLU A 5 -4.55 -5.76 -2.88
N ALA A 6 -4.57 -4.43 -3.12
CA ALA A 6 -4.69 -3.90 -4.48
C ALA A 6 -3.44 -4.15 -5.33
N ILE A 7 -2.26 -4.26 -4.70
CA ILE A 7 -0.95 -4.40 -5.38
C ILE A 7 -0.39 -5.83 -5.33
N VAL A 8 -1.17 -6.81 -4.85
CA VAL A 8 -0.82 -8.24 -4.89
C VAL A 8 -1.97 -9.03 -5.53
N PRO A 9 -1.67 -10.03 -6.38
CA PRO A 9 -2.69 -10.91 -6.92
C PRO A 9 -3.21 -11.89 -5.86
N LEU A 10 -4.33 -12.54 -6.16
CA LEU A 10 -4.83 -13.64 -5.36
C LEU A 10 -3.83 -14.79 -5.35
N LYS A 11 -3.67 -15.45 -4.20
CA LYS A 11 -2.65 -16.50 -3.99
C LYS A 11 -2.88 -17.71 -4.90
N GLU A 12 -4.13 -17.98 -5.27
CA GLU A 12 -4.52 -19.03 -6.23
C GLU A 12 -4.15 -18.72 -7.69
N GLU A 13 -3.92 -17.45 -8.05
CA GLU A 13 -3.57 -17.04 -9.42
C GLU A 13 -2.05 -16.93 -9.60
N CYS A 14 -1.36 -16.32 -8.63
CA CYS A 14 0.09 -16.14 -8.64
C CYS A 14 0.59 -15.82 -7.23
N ASP A 15 1.64 -16.50 -6.78
CA ASP A 15 2.30 -16.21 -5.50
C ASP A 15 3.53 -15.32 -5.68
N ASN A 16 3.91 -14.64 -4.59
CA ASN A 16 5.16 -13.88 -4.50
C ASN A 16 5.37 -12.80 -5.60
N LEU A 17 4.30 -12.12 -6.01
CA LEU A 17 4.32 -11.09 -7.05
C LEU A 17 3.76 -9.75 -6.53
N LEU A 18 4.47 -8.66 -6.81
CA LEU A 18 4.03 -7.29 -6.54
C LEU A 18 3.71 -6.57 -7.85
N VAL A 19 2.55 -5.91 -7.91
CA VAL A 19 2.05 -5.15 -9.07
C VAL A 19 1.67 -3.71 -8.68
N PRO A 20 2.63 -2.85 -8.31
CA PRO A 20 2.34 -1.49 -7.81
C PRO A 20 1.78 -0.54 -8.89
N VAL A 21 1.91 -0.86 -10.17
CA VAL A 21 1.42 -0.05 -11.30
C VAL A 21 0.17 -0.68 -11.94
N CYS A 22 0.24 -1.96 -12.27
CA CYS A 22 -0.86 -2.74 -12.87
C CYS A 22 -1.84 -3.27 -11.81
N CYS A 23 -2.10 -2.47 -10.78
CA CYS A 23 -2.90 -2.84 -9.62
C CYS A 23 -4.40 -2.90 -9.93
N SER A 24 -5.15 -3.66 -9.12
CA SER A 24 -6.61 -3.74 -9.24
C SER A 24 -7.26 -2.45 -8.75
N ALA A 25 -8.01 -1.78 -9.62
CA ALA A 25 -8.69 -0.53 -9.29
C ALA A 25 -9.93 -0.29 -10.15
N SER A 26 -10.91 0.43 -9.60
CA SER A 26 -12.02 0.95 -10.39
C SER A 26 -11.54 2.07 -11.31
N HIS A 27 -12.30 2.34 -12.38
CA HIS A 27 -12.02 3.45 -13.30
C HIS A 27 -11.86 4.80 -12.58
N ILE A 28 -12.71 5.05 -11.57
CA ILE A 28 -12.66 6.29 -10.78
C ILE A 28 -11.39 6.29 -9.91
N ALA A 29 -11.05 5.19 -9.24
CA ALA A 29 -9.85 5.10 -8.41
C ALA A 29 -8.57 5.29 -9.24
N MET A 30 -8.55 4.80 -10.48
CA MET A 30 -7.41 4.95 -11.39
C MET A 30 -7.06 6.42 -11.67
N THR A 31 -8.05 7.33 -11.66
CA THR A 31 -7.79 8.77 -11.81
C THR A 31 -6.89 9.33 -10.70
N SER A 32 -6.97 8.76 -9.49
CA SER A 32 -6.11 9.12 -8.37
C SER A 32 -4.80 8.34 -8.36
N ILE A 33 -4.81 7.05 -8.73
CA ILE A 33 -3.64 6.16 -8.66
C ILE A 33 -2.55 6.58 -9.65
N ARG A 34 -2.93 7.05 -10.84
CA ARG A 34 -2.01 7.51 -11.89
C ARG A 34 -1.27 8.81 -11.58
N MET A 35 -1.52 9.42 -10.42
CA MET A 35 -0.76 10.57 -9.97
C MET A 35 0.63 10.09 -9.55
N GLU A 36 1.68 10.70 -10.08
CA GLU A 36 3.08 10.41 -9.72
C GLU A 36 3.31 10.21 -8.20
N PRO A 37 2.82 11.08 -7.29
CA PRO A 37 3.01 10.86 -5.85
C PRO A 37 2.36 9.58 -5.33
N VAL A 38 1.27 9.12 -5.94
CA VAL A 38 0.60 7.88 -5.52
C VAL A 38 1.38 6.67 -5.99
N TRP A 39 1.90 6.67 -7.23
CA TRP A 39 2.79 5.61 -7.70
C TRP A 39 4.07 5.50 -6.87
N MET A 40 4.65 6.63 -6.46
CA MET A 40 5.83 6.62 -5.58
C MET A 40 5.53 5.93 -4.23
N ILE A 41 4.38 6.25 -3.62
CA ILE A 41 3.94 5.65 -2.35
C ILE A 41 3.65 4.14 -2.50
N LEU A 42 3.01 3.73 -3.60
CA LEU A 42 2.77 2.32 -3.88
C LEU A 42 4.08 1.56 -4.13
N GLY A 43 5.05 2.19 -4.80
CA GLY A 43 6.39 1.64 -5.00
C GLY A 43 7.16 1.47 -3.69
N GLU A 44 7.10 2.46 -2.79
CA GLU A 44 7.68 2.36 -1.45
C GLU A 44 7.03 1.21 -0.66
N SER A 45 5.69 1.15 -0.65
CA SER A 45 4.94 0.09 0.03
C SER A 45 5.33 -1.31 -0.47
N ALA A 46 5.45 -1.46 -1.79
CA ALA A 46 5.88 -2.70 -2.43
C ALA A 46 7.33 -3.06 -2.07
N GLY A 47 8.25 -2.09 -2.10
CA GLY A 47 9.66 -2.32 -1.76
C GLY A 47 9.87 -2.73 -0.30
N VAL A 48 9.16 -2.08 0.63
CA VAL A 48 9.20 -2.44 2.05
C VAL A 48 8.63 -3.84 2.27
N ALA A 49 7.49 -4.16 1.65
CA ALA A 49 6.91 -5.49 1.76
C ALA A 49 7.82 -6.57 1.16
N ALA A 50 8.47 -6.31 0.02
CA ALA A 50 9.45 -7.23 -0.57
C ALA A 50 10.64 -7.48 0.36
N SER A 51 11.18 -6.43 0.98
CA SER A 51 12.27 -6.56 1.96
C SER A 51 11.86 -7.40 3.18
N MET A 52 10.63 -7.24 3.66
CA MET A 52 10.09 -8.04 4.76
C MET A 52 9.88 -9.49 4.34
N ALA A 53 9.29 -9.73 3.17
CA ALA A 53 9.07 -11.06 2.60
C ALA A 53 10.36 -11.86 2.52
N ILE A 54 11.45 -11.23 2.03
CA ILE A 54 12.79 -11.85 1.99
C ILE A 54 13.31 -12.17 3.40
N THR A 55 13.11 -11.28 4.37
CA THR A 55 13.60 -11.48 5.74
C THR A 55 12.85 -12.60 6.47
N LEU A 56 11.55 -12.74 6.20
CA LEU A 56 10.67 -13.72 6.84
C LEU A 56 10.64 -15.07 6.10
N ASP A 57 11.23 -15.16 4.92
CA ASP A 57 11.14 -16.31 4.01
C ASP A 57 9.68 -16.70 3.69
N THR A 58 8.85 -15.68 3.42
CA THR A 58 7.43 -15.83 3.11
C THR A 58 7.07 -15.07 1.83
N PRO A 59 6.06 -15.51 1.06
CA PRO A 59 5.60 -14.76 -0.10
C PRO A 59 5.03 -13.40 0.33
N VAL A 60 5.06 -12.41 -0.57
CA VAL A 60 4.60 -11.02 -0.30
C VAL A 60 3.13 -10.93 0.16
N GLN A 61 2.30 -11.92 -0.18
CA GLN A 61 0.90 -12.02 0.27
C GLN A 61 0.76 -12.39 1.75
N ASP A 62 1.74 -13.10 2.32
CA ASP A 62 1.70 -13.58 3.71
C ASP A 62 2.47 -12.63 4.66
N VAL A 63 2.93 -11.47 4.16
CA VAL A 63 3.59 -10.45 4.98
C VAL A 63 2.60 -9.91 6.03
N PRO A 64 2.93 -9.94 7.34
CA PRO A 64 2.03 -9.45 8.38
C PRO A 64 1.75 -7.94 8.23
N TYR A 65 0.50 -7.58 8.03
CA TYR A 65 0.11 -6.18 7.80
C TYR A 65 0.49 -5.26 8.97
N ASP A 66 0.30 -5.68 10.23
CA ASP A 66 0.63 -4.86 11.40
C ASP A 66 2.13 -4.48 11.44
N ALA A 67 3.00 -5.40 11.03
CA ALA A 67 4.43 -5.16 10.95
C ALA A 67 4.79 -4.25 9.77
N LEU A 68 4.10 -4.41 8.63
CA LEU A 68 4.26 -3.56 7.45
C LEU A 68 3.78 -2.14 7.74
N GLU A 69 2.58 -1.97 8.29
CA GLU A 69 2.02 -0.69 8.72
C GLU A 69 2.98 0.04 9.66
N THR A 70 3.49 -0.64 10.69
CA THR A 70 4.44 -0.05 11.64
C THR A 70 5.69 0.47 10.94
N LYS A 71 6.25 -0.29 9.97
CA LYS A 71 7.42 0.14 9.19
C LYS A 71 7.11 1.33 8.28
N LEU A 72 5.98 1.30 7.57
CA LEU A 72 5.58 2.40 6.67
C LEU A 72 5.31 3.69 7.44
N LEU A 73 4.68 3.61 8.61
CA LEU A 73 4.48 4.76 9.50
C LEU A 73 5.83 5.31 10.01
N ALA A 74 6.78 4.45 10.34
CA ALA A 74 8.13 4.86 10.75
C ALA A 74 8.90 5.57 9.61
N LEU A 75 8.63 5.22 8.35
CA LEU A 75 9.15 5.91 7.16
C LEU A 75 8.40 7.22 6.84
N GLY A 76 7.34 7.54 7.59
CA GLY A 76 6.55 8.77 7.42
C GLY A 76 5.44 8.66 6.38
N GLN A 77 5.16 7.47 5.86
CA GLN A 77 4.06 7.26 4.92
C GLN A 77 2.70 7.47 5.60
N LYS A 78 1.82 8.23 4.95
CA LYS A 78 0.45 8.48 5.47
C LYS A 78 -0.51 7.39 4.99
N LEU A 79 -0.97 6.54 5.90
CA LEU A 79 -1.89 5.44 5.61
C LEU A 79 -3.37 5.78 5.89
N GLU A 80 -3.60 6.71 6.81
CA GLU A 80 -4.95 7.11 7.23
C GLU A 80 -5.45 8.34 6.49
N ARG A 81 -6.76 8.34 6.20
CA ARG A 81 -7.45 9.54 5.69
C ARG A 81 -7.75 10.48 6.86
N PRO A 82 -7.51 11.78 6.71
CA PRO A 82 -7.93 12.74 7.74
C PRO A 82 -9.44 12.66 7.92
N SER A 83 -9.89 12.55 9.18
CA SER A 83 -11.32 12.54 9.52
C SER A 83 -11.97 13.86 9.08
N PRO A 84 -13.18 13.84 8.48
CA PRO A 84 -13.91 15.05 8.10
C PRO A 84 -14.18 16.01 9.27
N ARG A 85 -14.15 15.51 10.51
CA ARG A 85 -14.43 16.29 11.73
C ARG A 85 -13.20 17.00 12.32
N ALA A 86 -12.00 16.81 11.77
CA ALA A 86 -10.78 17.47 12.23
C ALA A 86 -10.52 18.82 11.55
N GLY A 87 -11.55 19.42 10.93
CA GLY A 87 -11.53 20.80 10.45
C GLY A 87 -11.58 21.77 11.64
N LYS A 88 -10.52 22.56 11.77
CA LYS A 88 -10.27 23.54 12.83
C LYS A 88 -11.49 24.41 13.16
N LYS A 89 -11.73 24.66 14.46
CA LYS A 89 -12.42 25.87 14.92
C LYS A 89 -11.72 27.06 14.25
N HIS A 90 -12.47 27.87 13.51
CA HIS A 90 -12.02 29.19 13.09
C HIS A 90 -11.73 30.02 14.34
N GLU A 91 -10.50 30.52 14.45
CA GLU A 91 -10.13 31.72 15.20
C GLU A 91 -9.52 32.70 14.20
#